data_AF-A0A1Y5SFP2-F1
#
_entry.id   AF-A0A1Y5SFP2-F1
#
_cell.length_a   1.000
_cell.length_b   1.000
_cell.length_c   1.000
_cell.angle_alpha   90.00
_cell.angle_beta   90.00
_cell.angle_gamma   90.00
#
_symmetry.space_group_name_H-M   'P 1'
#
loop_
_entity.id
_entity.type
_entity.pdbx_description
1 polymer ?
#
loop_
_entity_poly.entity_id
_entity_poly.type
_entity_poly.pdbx_seq_one_letter_code
_entity_poly.pdbx_strand_id
1 'polypeptide(L)'
;MRWLLRKFDALLGTFVAALFGIATSQAQAFVDAYLQRLGGHLDEARLAYARDKLIWVEAKLELAAQTRLAEAAEARIAGLAEALARIEDAPPLIQPLYLARHMDRDIALAAANHFQPALPLDLESLVYGAAGIVLGWLVYSLVTAPIRLLGRPRRDPPAASQRRSAKNPPPAASPRYRRPPTLARPAADTSAHGRAPTPGSRP
;
A
#
# COMPACT_ATOMS: atom_id res chain seq x y z
N MET A 1 -15.17 -14.06 22.65
CA MET A 1 -14.84 -12.81 21.91
C MET A 1 -13.45 -12.75 21.26
N ARG A 2 -12.37 -13.37 21.78
CA ARG A 2 -10.99 -13.14 21.27
C ARG A 2 -10.77 -13.48 19.78
N TRP A 3 -11.48 -14.46 19.24
CA TRP A 3 -11.43 -14.78 17.79
C TRP A 3 -12.00 -13.63 16.95
N LEU A 4 -13.13 -13.07 17.36
CA LEU A 4 -13.81 -11.96 16.70
C LEU A 4 -12.90 -10.72 16.66
N LEU A 5 -12.27 -10.38 17.80
CA LEU A 5 -11.36 -9.24 17.91
C LEU A 5 -10.15 -9.37 16.97
N ARG A 6 -9.59 -10.58 16.81
CA ARG A 6 -8.49 -10.82 15.85
C ARG A 6 -8.94 -10.67 14.39
N LYS A 7 -10.18 -11.04 14.07
CA LYS A 7 -10.74 -10.85 12.73
C LYS A 7 -10.97 -9.36 12.43
N PHE A 8 -11.52 -8.61 13.38
CA PHE A 8 -11.69 -7.16 13.25
C PHE A 8 -10.35 -6.43 13.06
N ASP A 9 -9.33 -6.79 13.84
CA ASP A 9 -7.97 -6.25 13.74
C ASP A 9 -7.34 -6.57 12.37
N ALA A 10 -7.48 -7.81 11.87
CA ALA A 10 -7.02 -8.15 10.53
C ALA A 10 -7.75 -7.36 9.43
N LEU A 11 -9.08 -7.21 9.54
CA LEU A 11 -9.88 -6.42 8.59
C LEU A 11 -9.48 -4.94 8.60
N LEU A 12 -9.24 -4.37 9.78
CA LEU A 12 -8.80 -2.99 9.92
C LEU A 12 -7.41 -2.79 9.29
N GLY A 13 -6.50 -3.74 9.49
CA GLY A 13 -5.17 -3.70 8.86
C GLY A 13 -5.25 -3.76 7.34
N THR A 14 -6.06 -4.66 6.78
CA THR A 14 -6.28 -4.73 5.32
C THR A 14 -6.93 -3.45 4.79
N PHE A 15 -7.90 -2.88 5.52
CA PHE A 15 -8.56 -1.64 5.12
C PHE A 15 -7.57 -0.47 5.07
N VAL A 16 -6.73 -0.31 6.11
CA VAL A 16 -5.67 0.72 6.13
C VAL A 16 -4.68 0.52 4.98
N ALA A 17 -4.24 -0.73 4.74
CA ALA A 17 -3.34 -1.03 3.63
C ALA A 17 -3.97 -0.70 2.27
N ALA A 18 -5.26 -1.01 2.07
CA ALA A 18 -5.98 -0.67 0.85
C ALA A 18 -6.10 0.84 0.64
N LEU A 19 -6.40 1.62 1.70
CA LEU A 19 -6.44 3.08 1.62
C LEU A 19 -5.10 3.69 1.22
N PHE A 20 -4.00 3.19 1.79
CA PHE A 20 -2.67 3.63 1.39
C PHE A 20 -2.36 3.27 -0.06
N GLY A 21 -2.70 2.06 -0.50
CA GLY A 21 -2.52 1.65 -1.89
C GLY A 21 -3.30 2.52 -2.87
N ILE A 22 -4.56 2.85 -2.55
CA ILE A 22 -5.37 3.77 -3.35
C ILE A 22 -4.73 5.16 -3.36
N ALA A 23 -4.32 5.67 -2.20
CA ALA A 23 -3.74 7.01 -2.10
C ALA A 23 -2.42 7.15 -2.89
N THR A 24 -1.53 6.17 -2.77
CA THR A 24 -0.23 6.22 -3.46
C THR A 24 -0.35 5.94 -4.96
N SER A 25 -1.32 5.15 -5.40
CA SER A 25 -1.55 4.94 -6.84
C SER A 25 -1.96 6.23 -7.56
N GLN A 26 -2.54 7.20 -6.85
CA GLN A 26 -2.90 8.50 -7.42
C GLN A 26 -1.69 9.39 -7.77
N ALA A 27 -0.46 8.99 -7.39
CA ALA A 27 0.72 9.81 -7.61
C ALA A 27 0.93 10.19 -9.09
N GLN A 28 0.74 9.24 -10.01
CA GLN A 28 0.85 9.50 -11.45
C GLN A 28 -0.27 10.41 -11.96
N ALA A 29 -1.51 10.10 -11.60
CA ALA A 29 -2.66 10.94 -11.97
C ALA A 29 -2.50 12.39 -11.51
N PHE A 30 -1.88 12.61 -10.34
CA PHE A 30 -1.57 13.95 -9.85
C PHE A 30 -0.45 14.63 -10.65
N VAL A 31 0.59 13.89 -11.06
CA VAL A 31 1.64 14.40 -11.95
C VAL A 31 1.04 14.91 -13.25
N ASP A 32 0.15 14.15 -13.87
CA ASP A 32 -0.50 14.54 -15.13
C ASP A 32 -1.32 15.82 -14.98
N ALA A 33 -2.16 15.88 -13.93
CA ALA A 33 -2.97 17.07 -13.63
C ALA A 33 -2.10 18.32 -13.38
N TYR A 34 -0.97 18.13 -12.70
CA TYR A 34 -0.01 19.20 -12.47
C TYR A 34 0.68 19.65 -13.76
N LEU A 35 1.19 18.73 -14.57
CA LEU A 35 1.88 19.02 -15.83
C LEU A 35 0.97 19.77 -16.80
N GLN A 36 -0.29 19.34 -16.91
CA GLN A 36 -1.28 20.04 -17.72
C GLN A 36 -1.47 21.50 -17.28
N ARG A 37 -1.53 21.75 -15.97
CA ARG A 37 -1.69 23.11 -15.42
C ARG A 37 -0.42 23.93 -15.57
N LEU A 38 0.75 23.34 -15.35
CA LEU A 38 2.05 23.98 -15.54
C LEU A 38 2.26 24.38 -17.01
N GLY A 39 1.92 23.51 -17.96
CA GLY A 39 1.94 23.80 -19.38
C GLY A 39 1.02 24.96 -19.75
N GLY A 40 -0.20 24.98 -19.22
CA GLY A 40 -1.13 26.11 -19.38
C GLY A 40 -0.55 27.43 -18.88
N HIS A 41 0.04 27.44 -17.68
CA HIS A 41 0.71 28.64 -17.14
C HIS A 41 1.90 29.10 -17.99
N LEU A 42 2.66 28.17 -18.55
CA LEU A 42 3.78 28.48 -19.44
C LEU A 42 3.30 29.13 -20.75
N ASP A 43 2.25 28.58 -21.36
CA ASP A 43 1.68 29.09 -22.61
C ASP A 43 1.01 30.45 -22.41
N GLU A 44 0.27 30.62 -21.31
CA GLU A 44 -0.29 31.92 -20.91
C GLU A 44 0.81 32.97 -20.68
N ALA A 45 1.91 32.60 -20.02
CA ALA A 45 3.04 33.51 -19.78
C ALA A 45 3.72 33.93 -21.09
N ARG A 46 3.91 33.01 -22.04
CA ARG A 46 4.46 33.31 -23.37
C ARG A 46 3.56 34.24 -24.16
N LEU A 47 2.26 34.00 -24.14
CA LEU A 47 1.28 34.84 -24.83
C LEU A 47 1.20 36.24 -24.21
N ALA A 48 1.19 36.32 -22.87
CA ALA A 48 1.21 37.58 -22.14
C ALA A 48 2.47 38.39 -22.47
N TYR A 49 3.64 37.76 -22.48
CA TYR A 49 4.89 38.41 -22.85
C TYR A 49 4.86 38.96 -24.29
N ALA A 50 4.39 38.15 -25.25
CA ALA A 50 4.28 38.58 -26.64
C ALA A 50 3.32 39.77 -26.81
N ARG A 51 2.17 39.75 -26.12
CA ARG A 51 1.19 40.84 -26.12
C ARG A 51 1.75 42.11 -25.48
N ASP A 52 2.33 41.98 -24.30
CA ASP A 52 2.80 43.12 -23.52
C ASP A 52 3.97 43.82 -24.23
N LYS A 53 4.82 43.06 -24.95
CA LYS A 53 5.86 43.61 -25.81
C LYS A 53 5.32 44.56 -26.88
N LEU A 54 4.16 44.27 -27.47
CA LEU A 54 3.50 45.17 -28.43
C LEU A 54 3.01 46.44 -27.73
N ILE A 55 2.42 46.30 -26.54
CA ILE A 55 1.92 47.41 -25.73
C ILE A 55 3.06 48.35 -25.32
N TRP A 56 4.22 47.82 -24.92
CA TRP A 56 5.36 48.65 -24.51
C TRP A 56 5.90 49.52 -25.64
N VAL A 57 5.91 48.97 -26.86
CA VAL A 57 6.31 49.69 -28.08
C VAL A 57 5.30 50.80 -28.41
N GLU A 58 4.00 50.49 -28.36
CA GLU A 58 2.94 51.47 -28.61
C GLU A 58 2.92 52.59 -27.57
N ALA A 59 3.10 52.23 -26.29
CA ALA A 59 3.19 53.16 -25.17
C ALA A 59 4.49 53.97 -25.14
N LYS A 60 5.44 53.72 -26.06
CA LYS A 60 6.77 54.36 -26.13
C LYS A 60 7.50 54.33 -24.78
N LEU A 61 7.41 53.18 -24.10
CA LEU A 61 8.09 53.00 -22.82
C LEU A 61 9.61 53.18 -23.01
N GLU A 62 10.30 53.73 -22.01
CA GLU A 62 11.76 53.88 -22.06
C GLU A 62 12.43 52.52 -22.30
N LEU A 63 13.45 52.47 -23.15
CA LEU A 63 14.15 51.24 -23.51
C LEU A 63 14.64 50.47 -22.27
N ALA A 64 15.19 51.17 -21.27
CA ALA A 64 15.64 50.55 -20.03
C ALA A 64 14.51 49.87 -19.24
N ALA A 65 13.31 50.45 -19.25
CA ALA A 65 12.14 49.83 -18.62
C ALA A 65 11.65 48.63 -19.43
N GLN A 66 11.65 48.70 -20.77
CA GLN A 66 11.33 47.55 -21.63
C GLN A 66 12.27 46.38 -21.37
N THR A 67 13.58 46.63 -21.30
CA THR A 67 14.58 45.58 -21.04
C THR A 67 14.33 44.91 -19.69
N ARG A 68 14.11 45.68 -18.62
CA ARG A 68 13.83 45.11 -17.28
C ARG A 68 12.57 44.24 -17.25
N LEU A 69 11.50 44.68 -17.91
CA LEU A 69 10.25 43.91 -17.99
C LEU A 69 10.42 42.65 -18.83
N ALA A 70 11.16 42.74 -19.94
CA ALA A 70 11.47 41.60 -20.79
C ALA A 70 12.30 40.54 -20.05
N GLU A 71 13.38 40.95 -19.39
CA GLU A 71 14.24 40.05 -18.60
C GLU A 71 13.44 39.35 -17.50
N ALA A 72 12.57 40.07 -16.78
CA ALA A 72 11.72 39.47 -15.76
C ALA A 72 10.73 38.44 -16.32
N ALA A 73 10.09 38.75 -17.46
CA ALA A 73 9.17 37.84 -18.13
C ALA A 73 9.89 36.60 -18.68
N GLU A 74 11.03 36.79 -19.34
CA GLU A 74 11.85 35.71 -19.89
C GLU A 74 12.39 34.80 -18.79
N ALA A 75 12.83 35.35 -17.65
CA ALA A 75 13.25 34.56 -16.50
C ALA A 75 12.09 33.70 -15.94
N ARG A 76 10.87 34.25 -15.86
CA ARG A 76 9.69 33.49 -15.43
C ARG A 76 9.35 32.36 -16.40
N ILE A 77 9.33 32.65 -17.71
CA ILE A 77 9.07 31.67 -18.76
C ILE A 77 10.12 30.56 -18.73
N ALA A 78 11.41 30.92 -18.62
CA ALA A 78 12.52 29.98 -18.54
C ALA A 78 12.38 29.07 -17.30
N GLY A 79 12.03 29.63 -16.14
CA GLY A 79 11.80 28.84 -14.92
C GLY A 79 10.66 27.85 -15.05
N LEU A 80 9.53 28.24 -15.65
CA LEU A 80 8.39 27.35 -15.89
C LEU A 80 8.73 26.26 -16.91
N ALA A 81 9.43 26.61 -17.99
CA ALA A 81 9.86 25.67 -19.02
C ALA A 81 10.89 24.67 -18.48
N GLU A 82 11.83 25.10 -17.65
CA GLU A 82 12.77 24.21 -16.99
C GLU A 82 12.04 23.25 -16.05
N ALA A 83 11.14 23.76 -15.20
CA ALA A 83 10.37 22.91 -14.29
C ALA A 83 9.57 21.85 -15.05
N LEU A 84 8.94 22.23 -16.17
CA LEU A 84 8.19 21.31 -17.02
C LEU A 84 9.11 20.21 -17.58
N ALA A 85 10.22 20.60 -18.23
CA ALA A 85 11.17 19.65 -18.81
C ALA A 85 11.77 18.70 -17.75
N ARG A 86 12.12 19.22 -16.56
CA ARG A 86 12.67 18.39 -15.47
C ARG A 86 11.71 17.30 -15.00
N ILE A 87 10.41 17.56 -15.07
CA ILE A 87 9.38 16.59 -14.64
C ILE A 87 9.04 15.67 -15.81
N GLU A 88 8.87 16.19 -17.03
CA GLU A 88 8.55 15.38 -18.22
C GLU A 88 9.68 14.40 -18.60
N ASP A 89 10.94 14.82 -18.51
CA ASP A 89 12.10 14.00 -18.86
C ASP A 89 12.43 12.95 -17.78
N ALA A 90 11.79 13.01 -16.61
CA ALA A 90 12.02 12.04 -15.55
C ALA A 90 11.39 10.68 -15.89
N PRO A 91 12.06 9.55 -15.58
CA PRO A 91 11.46 8.24 -15.74
C PRO A 91 10.10 8.16 -15.02
N PRO A 92 9.05 7.57 -15.63
CA PRO A 92 7.69 7.59 -15.11
C PRO A 92 7.59 7.14 -13.65
N LEU A 93 8.30 6.07 -13.28
CA LEU A 93 8.31 5.53 -11.92
C LEU A 93 8.89 6.48 -10.86
N ILE A 94 9.75 7.44 -11.22
CA ILE A 94 10.32 8.41 -10.27
C ILE A 94 9.80 9.83 -10.50
N GLN A 95 8.94 10.02 -11.49
CA GLN A 95 8.38 11.30 -11.88
C GLN A 95 7.66 12.01 -10.72
N PRO A 96 6.87 11.34 -9.86
CA PRO A 96 6.27 12.00 -8.68
C PRO A 96 7.31 12.58 -7.70
N LEU A 97 8.51 11.99 -7.62
CA LEU A 97 9.59 12.51 -6.78
C LEU A 97 10.25 13.74 -7.42
N TYR A 98 10.37 13.78 -8.74
CA TYR A 98 10.84 14.95 -9.48
C TYR A 98 9.86 16.11 -9.38
N LEU A 99 8.56 15.83 -9.51
CA LEU A 99 7.49 16.76 -9.21
C LEU A 99 7.65 17.34 -7.79
N ALA A 100 7.81 16.46 -6.78
CA ALA A 100 7.96 16.88 -5.39
C ALA A 100 9.11 17.88 -5.16
N ARG A 101 10.16 17.80 -5.99
CA ARG A 101 11.36 18.64 -5.88
C ARG A 101 11.29 19.92 -6.70
N HIS A 102 10.58 19.93 -7.83
CA HIS A 102 10.60 21.03 -8.81
C HIS A 102 9.23 21.72 -8.96
N MET A 103 8.22 21.31 -8.20
CA MET A 103 6.90 21.94 -8.28
C MET A 103 6.93 23.42 -7.85
N ASP A 104 6.18 24.24 -8.56
CA ASP A 104 5.72 25.54 -8.09
C ASP A 104 4.54 25.29 -7.14
N ARG A 105 4.64 25.80 -5.91
CA ARG A 105 3.66 25.55 -4.84
C ARG A 105 2.27 26.08 -5.18
N ASP A 106 2.18 27.22 -5.84
CA ASP A 106 0.89 27.83 -6.14
C ASP A 106 0.16 27.01 -7.22
N ILE A 107 0.90 26.53 -8.22
CA ILE A 107 0.39 25.64 -9.25
C ILE A 107 -0.01 24.28 -8.64
N ALA A 108 0.81 23.73 -7.74
CA ALA A 108 0.53 22.47 -7.07
C ALA A 108 -0.72 22.53 -6.20
N LEU A 109 -0.91 23.60 -5.43
CA LEU A 109 -2.12 23.83 -4.64
C LEU A 109 -3.35 23.99 -5.55
N ALA A 110 -3.21 24.75 -6.64
CA ALA A 110 -4.30 24.95 -7.59
C ALA A 110 -4.69 23.65 -8.32
N ALA A 111 -3.72 22.79 -8.63
CA ALA A 111 -3.93 21.45 -9.16
C ALA A 111 -4.62 20.55 -8.13
N ALA A 112 -4.15 20.53 -6.88
CA ALA A 112 -4.74 19.74 -5.80
C ALA A 112 -6.21 20.12 -5.52
N ASN A 113 -6.55 21.41 -5.59
CA ASN A 113 -7.92 21.89 -5.37
C ASN A 113 -8.93 21.40 -6.44
N HIS A 114 -8.46 21.08 -7.65
CA HIS A 114 -9.30 20.61 -8.75
C HIS A 114 -8.98 19.16 -9.13
N PHE A 115 -8.18 18.46 -8.32
CA PHE A 115 -7.76 17.11 -8.60
C PHE A 115 -8.96 16.17 -8.49
N GLN A 116 -9.22 15.43 -9.56
CA GLN A 116 -10.21 14.36 -9.58
C GLN A 116 -9.48 13.03 -9.51
N PRO A 117 -9.63 12.26 -8.42
CA PRO A 117 -9.05 10.94 -8.32
C PRO A 117 -9.47 10.06 -9.49
N ALA A 118 -8.52 9.31 -10.03
CA ALA A 118 -8.72 8.43 -11.16
C ALA A 118 -8.50 6.96 -10.74
N LEU A 119 -8.92 6.04 -11.60
CA LEU A 119 -8.47 4.65 -11.56
C LEU A 119 -7.33 4.50 -12.57
N PRO A 120 -6.08 4.79 -12.16
CA PRO A 120 -4.94 4.65 -13.04
C PRO A 120 -4.71 3.16 -13.35
N LEU A 121 -4.76 2.82 -14.63
CA LEU A 121 -4.55 1.45 -15.15
C LEU A 121 -3.21 1.33 -15.88
N ASP A 122 -2.20 2.06 -15.40
CA ASP A 122 -0.80 2.02 -15.83
C ASP A 122 0.06 1.20 -14.86
N LEU A 123 1.22 0.75 -15.36
CA LEU A 123 2.12 -0.12 -14.60
C LEU A 123 2.72 0.61 -13.40
N GLU A 124 3.04 1.88 -13.56
CA GLU A 124 3.65 2.74 -12.57
C GLU A 124 2.73 2.92 -11.36
N SER A 125 1.46 3.25 -11.60
CA SER A 125 0.45 3.39 -10.56
C SER A 125 0.16 2.07 -9.85
N LEU A 126 0.26 0.94 -10.54
CA LEU A 126 0.19 -0.38 -9.91
C LEU A 126 1.37 -0.63 -8.97
N VAL A 127 2.59 -0.27 -9.39
CA VAL A 127 3.79 -0.36 -8.53
C VAL A 127 3.66 0.54 -7.31
N TYR A 128 3.21 1.78 -7.50
CA TYR A 128 2.94 2.71 -6.40
C TYR A 128 1.83 2.23 -5.47
N GLY A 129 0.76 1.64 -6.01
CA GLY A 129 -0.32 1.06 -5.23
C GLY A 129 0.16 -0.13 -4.39
N ALA A 130 0.95 -1.03 -4.99
CA ALA A 130 1.55 -2.15 -4.27
C ALA A 130 2.49 -1.68 -3.16
N ALA A 131 3.33 -0.68 -3.43
CA ALA A 131 4.20 -0.07 -2.44
C ALA A 131 3.40 0.59 -1.30
N GLY A 132 2.29 1.25 -1.63
CA GLY A 132 1.36 1.83 -0.66
C GLY A 132 0.70 0.79 0.24
N ILE A 133 0.27 -0.36 -0.31
CA ILE A 133 -0.29 -1.46 0.49
C ILE A 133 0.74 -1.96 1.51
N VAL A 134 1.98 -2.18 1.09
CA VAL A 134 3.07 -2.59 1.99
C VAL A 134 3.31 -1.52 3.06
N LEU A 135 3.36 -0.24 2.67
CA LEU A 135 3.55 0.87 3.59
C LEU A 135 2.41 0.99 4.60
N GLY A 136 1.15 0.91 4.16
CA GLY A 136 -0.02 0.96 5.02
C GLY A 136 -0.07 -0.22 6.00
N TRP A 137 0.34 -1.41 5.56
CA TRP A 137 0.49 -2.56 6.45
C TRP A 137 1.59 -2.33 7.50
N LEU A 138 2.75 -1.79 7.11
CA LEU A 138 3.83 -1.44 8.04
C LEU A 138 3.38 -0.40 9.06
N VAL A 139 2.74 0.69 8.63
CA VAL A 139 2.19 1.75 9.49
C VAL A 139 1.18 1.15 10.48
N TYR A 140 0.24 0.35 9.99
CA TYR A 140 -0.75 -0.31 10.84
C TYR A 140 -0.10 -1.23 11.88
N SER A 141 0.91 -2.02 11.46
CA SER A 141 1.63 -2.92 12.35
C SER A 141 2.39 -2.16 13.44
N LEU A 142 3.02 -1.03 13.08
CA LEU A 142 3.78 -0.20 14.00
C LEU A 142 2.89 0.46 15.05
N VAL A 143 1.72 0.97 14.64
CA VAL A 143 0.73 1.60 15.53
C VAL A 143 0.10 0.57 16.47
N THR A 144 -0.18 -0.65 15.99
CA THR A 144 -0.82 -1.69 16.80
C THR A 144 0.15 -2.49 17.68
N ALA A 145 1.44 -2.52 17.36
CA ALA A 145 2.47 -3.21 18.14
C ALA A 145 2.50 -2.84 19.63
N PRO A 146 2.55 -1.55 20.04
CA PRO A 146 2.58 -1.18 21.46
C PRO A 146 1.29 -1.55 22.20
N ILE A 147 0.13 -1.41 21.54
CA ILE A 147 -1.19 -1.76 22.10
C ILE A 147 -1.26 -3.27 22.40
N ARG A 148 -0.74 -4.09 21.47
CA ARG A 148 -0.66 -5.55 21.65
C ARG A 148 0.36 -5.96 22.72
N LEU A 149 1.43 -5.18 22.93
CA LEU A 149 2.41 -5.43 23.98
C LEU A 149 1.85 -5.14 25.38
N LEU A 150 1.12 -4.02 25.56
CA LEU A 150 0.52 -3.65 26.84
C LEU A 150 -0.64 -4.56 27.25
N GLY A 151 -1.38 -5.12 26.28
CA GLY A 151 -2.49 -6.04 26.53
C GLY A 151 -2.09 -7.51 26.76
N ARG A 152 -0.79 -7.84 26.84
CA ARG A 152 -0.36 -9.22 27.12
C ARG A 152 -0.72 -9.57 28.57
N PRO A 153 -1.65 -10.52 28.82
CA PRO A 153 -1.84 -11.01 30.18
C PRO A 153 -0.49 -11.56 30.64
N ARG A 154 -0.05 -11.16 31.86
CA ARG A 154 1.07 -11.79 32.54
C ARG A 154 0.83 -13.29 32.40
N ARG A 155 1.71 -13.98 31.67
CA ARG A 155 1.72 -15.44 31.67
C ARG A 155 1.97 -15.80 33.12
N ASP A 156 0.95 -16.30 33.80
CA ASP A 156 1.14 -16.88 35.11
C ASP A 156 2.27 -17.90 34.95
N PRO A 157 3.37 -17.76 35.72
CA PRO A 157 4.47 -18.71 35.65
C PRO A 157 3.87 -20.11 35.85
N PRO A 158 4.25 -21.11 35.04
CA PRO A 158 3.68 -22.45 35.14
C PRO A 158 3.79 -22.87 36.60
N ALA A 159 2.64 -22.91 37.27
CA ALA A 159 2.56 -23.18 38.68
C ALA A 159 3.29 -24.49 38.95
N ALA A 160 4.05 -24.50 40.04
CA ALA A 160 4.79 -25.64 40.57
C ALA A 160 3.88 -26.83 40.99
N SER A 161 2.71 -27.01 40.37
CA SER A 161 1.77 -28.11 40.56
C SER A 161 2.31 -29.45 40.05
N GLN A 162 3.29 -29.45 39.13
CA GLN A 162 3.92 -30.68 38.65
C GLN A 162 4.95 -31.27 39.64
N ARG A 163 5.46 -30.49 40.59
CA ARG A 163 6.42 -30.98 41.60
C ARG A 163 5.78 -31.75 42.77
N ARG A 164 4.46 -31.70 42.95
CA ARG A 164 3.75 -32.50 43.97
C ARG A 164 3.41 -33.92 43.50
N SER A 165 3.32 -34.17 42.19
CA SER A 165 3.04 -35.52 41.67
C SER A 165 4.25 -36.48 41.76
N ALA A 166 5.46 -35.96 41.96
CA ALA A 166 6.68 -36.76 42.11
C ALA A 166 7.00 -37.18 43.56
N LYS A 167 6.21 -36.73 44.55
CA LYS A 167 6.48 -37.00 45.98
C LYS A 167 5.58 -38.08 46.61
N ASN A 168 4.61 -38.61 45.87
CA ASN A 168 3.82 -39.76 46.31
C ASN A 168 4.24 -40.98 45.49
N PRO A 169 5.01 -41.93 46.05
CA PRO A 169 5.17 -43.23 45.40
C PRO A 169 3.79 -43.91 45.31
N PRO A 170 3.45 -44.59 44.20
CA PRO A 170 2.22 -45.35 44.10
C PRO A 170 2.17 -46.42 45.21
N PRO A 171 1.02 -46.68 45.85
CA PRO A 171 0.89 -47.80 46.77
C PRO A 171 1.23 -49.10 46.04
N ALA A 172 1.98 -49.96 46.72
CA ALA A 172 2.51 -51.22 46.22
C ALA A 172 1.48 -51.99 45.39
N ALA A 173 1.88 -52.37 44.18
CA ALA A 173 1.08 -53.15 43.26
C ALA A 173 0.60 -54.45 43.96
N SER A 174 -0.71 -54.57 44.14
CA SER A 174 -1.37 -55.82 44.52
C SER A 174 -1.02 -56.92 43.51
N PRO A 175 -0.79 -58.18 43.95
CA PRO A 175 -0.40 -59.27 43.06
C PRO A 175 -1.46 -59.47 41.96
N ARG A 176 -1.06 -59.29 40.70
CA ARG A 176 -1.91 -59.60 39.55
C ARG A 176 -2.21 -61.10 39.56
N TYR A 177 -3.48 -61.45 39.74
CA TYR A 177 -3.98 -62.80 39.49
C TYR A 177 -3.68 -63.17 38.03
N ARG A 178 -2.81 -64.17 37.87
CA ARG A 178 -2.39 -64.76 36.59
C ARG A 178 -3.61 -65.46 35.99
N ARG A 179 -4.26 -64.89 34.98
CA ARG A 179 -5.30 -65.59 34.22
C ARG A 179 -4.66 -66.75 33.43
N PRO A 180 -5.24 -67.96 33.44
CA PRO A 180 -4.74 -69.09 32.66
C PRO A 180 -4.97 -68.88 31.15
N PRO A 181 -4.16 -69.54 30.29
CA PRO A 181 -4.24 -69.37 28.85
C PRO A 181 -5.52 -70.01 28.28
N THR A 182 -6.36 -69.19 27.66
CA THR A 182 -7.51 -69.68 26.88
C THR A 182 -6.99 -70.32 25.60
N LEU A 183 -7.32 -71.60 25.44
CA LEU A 183 -7.01 -72.44 24.29
C LEU A 183 -7.57 -71.87 22.98
N ALA A 184 -6.79 -72.04 21.91
CA ALA A 184 -7.12 -71.73 20.53
C ALA A 184 -8.33 -72.51 20.00
N ARG A 185 -9.07 -71.91 19.04
CA ARG A 185 -9.77 -72.62 17.95
C ARG A 185 -10.30 -71.62 16.87
N PRO A 186 -10.71 -72.08 15.66
CA PRO A 186 -9.99 -71.78 14.42
C PRO A 186 -10.84 -71.02 13.37
N ALA A 187 -10.21 -70.82 12.21
CA ALA A 187 -10.71 -70.20 11.00
C ALA A 187 -12.01 -70.78 10.41
N ALA A 188 -12.79 -69.90 9.81
CA ALA A 188 -13.69 -70.10 8.67
C ALA A 188 -13.78 -68.72 8.00
N ASP A 189 -13.15 -68.47 6.85
CA ASP A 189 -13.50 -68.92 5.50
C ASP A 189 -14.86 -68.38 5.01
N THR A 190 -14.89 -68.09 3.71
CA THR A 190 -16.05 -67.87 2.83
C THR A 190 -16.32 -66.42 2.35
N SER A 191 -15.64 -66.09 1.25
CA SER A 191 -16.23 -65.80 -0.08
C SER A 191 -17.15 -64.58 -0.32
N ALA A 192 -16.67 -63.77 -1.26
CA ALA A 192 -17.33 -63.45 -2.54
C ALA A 192 -18.57 -62.54 -2.58
N HIS A 193 -18.42 -61.40 -3.28
CA HIS A 193 -19.31 -60.74 -4.26
C HIS A 193 -19.02 -59.23 -4.21
N GLY A 194 -18.86 -58.45 -5.28
CA GLY A 194 -19.05 -58.63 -6.70
C GLY A 194 -19.18 -57.23 -7.34
N ARG A 195 -18.51 -57.04 -8.48
CA ARG A 195 -18.81 -56.11 -9.61
C ARG A 195 -18.94 -54.59 -9.40
N ALA A 196 -17.90 -53.91 -9.92
CA ALA A 196 -17.86 -53.12 -11.17
C ALA A 196 -18.50 -51.70 -11.27
N PRO A 197 -18.00 -50.84 -12.19
CA PRO A 197 -18.05 -49.37 -12.11
C PRO A 197 -18.95 -48.71 -13.16
N THR A 198 -19.21 -47.41 -13.01
CA THR A 198 -19.75 -46.54 -14.08
C THR A 198 -18.98 -45.22 -14.15
N PRO A 199 -18.42 -44.85 -15.32
CA PRO A 199 -18.02 -43.48 -15.63
C PRO A 199 -19.02 -42.86 -16.63
N GLY A 200 -19.65 -41.76 -16.23
CA GLY A 200 -20.51 -40.95 -17.10
C GLY A 200 -19.77 -39.71 -17.58
N SER A 201 -19.25 -39.77 -18.81
CA SER A 201 -18.84 -38.62 -19.62
C SER A 201 -19.98 -38.21 -20.53
N ARG A 202 -20.30 -36.90 -20.64
CA ARG A 202 -20.94 -36.36 -21.85
C ARG A 202 -20.51 -34.91 -22.14
N PRO A 203 -20.53 -34.56 -23.44
CA PRO A 203 -19.80 -33.44 -24.05
C PRO A 203 -20.48 -32.08 -23.91
#